data_AF-A0A9W6MU05-F1
#
_entry.id   AF-A0A9W6MU05-F1
#
_cell.length_a   1.000
_cell.length_b   1.000
_cell.length_c   1.000
_cell.angle_alpha   90.00
_cell.angle_beta   90.00
_cell.angle_gamma   90.00
#
_symmetry.space_group_name_H-M   'P 1'
#
loop_
_entity.id
_entity.type
_entity.pdbx_description
1 polymer ?
#
loop_
_entity_poly.entity_id
_entity_poly.type
_entity_poly.pdbx_seq_one_letter_code
_entity_poly.pdbx_strand_id
1 'polypeptide(L)'
;MIDGDTFEARVSVFPGQEIVTRIRLAGVDAPERRGRCAAEKAAAEAATLALGALVEGRRLTLTEVRGDKYFGRVVARVATADAGDLADALVAGGHGRRYSGGRRDGWC
;
A
#
# COMPACT_ATOMS: atom_id res chain seq x y z
N MET A 1 3.39 6.07 -7.90
CA MET A 1 3.64 5.11 -6.80
C MET A 1 4.72 5.65 -5.88
N ILE A 2 4.71 5.36 -4.58
CA ILE A 2 5.67 5.94 -3.61
C ILE A 2 6.54 4.83 -3.00
N ASP A 3 5.92 3.87 -2.32
CA ASP A 3 6.57 2.75 -1.62
C ASP A 3 5.76 1.45 -1.80
N GLY A 4 6.29 0.32 -1.32
CA GLY A 4 5.69 -1.02 -1.47
C GLY A 4 4.32 -1.22 -0.80
N ASP A 5 3.89 -0.29 0.07
CA ASP A 5 2.57 -0.27 0.67
C ASP A 5 1.81 1.06 0.47
N THR A 6 2.41 2.03 -0.24
CA THR A 6 1.91 3.40 -0.32
C THR A 6 1.92 3.93 -1.75
N PHE A 7 0.77 4.40 -2.21
CA PHE A 7 0.61 4.99 -3.53
C PHE A 7 -0.22 6.28 -3.48
N GLU A 8 -0.10 7.11 -4.51
CA GLU A 8 -0.93 8.30 -4.67
C GLU A 8 -2.06 7.96 -5.62
N ALA A 9 -3.28 8.39 -5.28
CA ALA A 9 -4.42 8.24 -6.17
C ALA A 9 -5.33 9.46 -6.10
N ARG A 10 -6.07 9.65 -7.20
CA ARG A 10 -7.20 10.54 -7.25
C ARG A 10 -8.44 9.78 -6.76
N VAL A 11 -9.07 10.31 -5.71
CA VAL A 11 -10.22 9.69 -5.06
C VAL A 11 -11.41 10.63 -5.18
N SER A 12 -12.49 10.15 -5.79
CA SER A 12 -13.77 10.87 -5.81
C SER A 12 -14.45 10.70 -4.45
N VAL A 13 -14.59 11.79 -3.70
CA VAL A 13 -15.13 11.79 -2.34
C VAL A 13 -16.58 12.27 -2.26
N PHE A 14 -17.01 13.04 -3.27
CA PHE A 14 -18.38 13.52 -3.44
C PHE A 14 -18.65 13.75 -4.94
N PRO A 15 -19.90 13.75 -5.43
CA PRO A 15 -20.19 14.13 -6.81
C PRO A 15 -19.52 15.45 -7.20
N GLY A 16 -18.65 15.41 -8.21
CA GLY A 16 -17.89 16.57 -8.68
C GLY A 16 -16.70 16.98 -7.80
N GLN A 17 -16.41 16.26 -6.72
CA GLN A 17 -15.28 16.54 -5.84
C GLN A 17 -14.29 15.38 -5.81
N GLU A 18 -13.06 15.68 -6.23
CA GLU A 18 -11.94 14.76 -6.21
C GLU A 18 -10.82 15.32 -5.36
N ILE A 19 -10.15 14.45 -4.61
CA ILE A 19 -8.92 14.79 -3.90
C ILE A 19 -7.79 13.91 -4.42
N VAL A 20 -6.59 14.46 -4.48
CA VAL A 20 -5.36 13.68 -4.68
C VAL A 20 -4.76 13.46 -3.31
N THR A 21 -4.61 12.19 -2.91
CA THR A 21 -4.03 11.86 -1.62
C THR A 21 -3.20 10.59 -1.69
N ARG A 22 -2.34 10.42 -0.69
CA ARG A 22 -1.54 9.21 -0.50
C ARG A 22 -2.35 8.21 0.28
N ILE A 23 -2.41 6.98 -0.21
CA ILE A 23 -3.10 5.85 0.39
C ILE A 23 -2.06 4.83 0.81
N ARG A 24 -2.05 4.50 2.10
CA ARG A 24 -1.29 3.38 2.66
C ARG A 24 -2.22 2.19 2.84
N LEU A 25 -1.78 1.02 2.37
CA LEU A 25 -2.50 -0.23 2.57
C LEU A 25 -2.57 -0.59 4.06
N ALA A 26 -3.79 -0.86 4.53
CA ALA A 26 -4.01 -1.41 5.86
C ALA A 26 -3.64 -2.90 5.89
N GLY A 27 -3.13 -3.37 7.04
CA GLY A 27 -2.96 -4.82 7.27
C GLY A 27 -1.70 -5.44 6.66
N VAL A 28 -0.83 -4.65 6.03
CA VAL A 28 0.44 -5.10 5.44
C VAL A 28 1.61 -4.24 5.94
N ASP A 29 2.74 -4.90 6.16
CA ASP A 29 4.05 -4.29 6.30
C ASP A 29 4.87 -4.64 5.05
N ALA A 30 5.36 -3.61 4.35
CA ALA A 30 6.21 -3.76 3.18
C ALA A 30 7.65 -3.33 3.53
N PRO A 31 8.66 -3.91 2.86
CA PRO A 31 10.06 -3.52 3.06
C PRO A 31 10.29 -2.05 2.66
N GLU A 32 11.18 -1.38 3.41
CA GLU A 32 11.43 0.05 3.24
C GLU A 32 12.60 0.32 2.27
N ARG A 33 12.42 1.24 1.31
CA ARG A 33 13.46 1.57 0.31
C ARG A 33 14.72 2.17 0.93
N ARG A 34 14.60 2.75 2.13
CA ARG A 34 15.72 3.29 2.92
C ARG A 34 16.23 2.30 3.98
N GLY A 35 15.95 1.02 3.79
CA GLY A 35 16.43 -0.09 4.61
C GLY A 35 17.95 -0.14 4.77
N ARG A 36 18.43 -0.77 5.84
CA ARG A 36 19.88 -0.85 6.14
C ARG A 36 20.58 -1.89 5.27
N CYS A 37 19.90 -2.98 4.92
CA CYS A 37 20.49 -4.06 4.14
C CYS A 37 20.14 -3.97 2.64
N ALA A 38 21.00 -4.51 1.79
CA ALA A 38 20.77 -4.54 0.35
C ALA A 38 19.55 -5.41 -0.02
N ALA A 39 19.32 -6.50 0.73
CA ALA A 39 18.19 -7.40 0.52
C ALA A 39 16.83 -6.70 0.76
N GLU A 40 16.72 -5.88 1.80
CA GLU A 40 15.51 -5.10 2.11
C GLU A 40 15.23 -4.07 1.00
N LYS A 41 16.26 -3.39 0.48
CA LYS A 41 16.09 -2.45 -0.63
C LYS A 41 15.60 -3.15 -1.90
N ALA A 42 16.18 -4.30 -2.24
CA ALA A 42 15.74 -5.09 -3.40
C ALA A 42 14.31 -5.61 -3.21
N ALA A 43 13.96 -6.07 -2.00
CA ALA A 43 12.60 -6.48 -1.66
C ALA A 43 11.61 -5.30 -1.74
N ALA A 44 12.02 -4.11 -1.30
CA ALA A 44 11.22 -2.89 -1.38
C ALA A 44 10.92 -2.50 -2.82
N GLU A 45 11.90 -2.61 -3.72
CA GLU A 45 11.70 -2.38 -5.16
C GLU A 45 10.77 -3.42 -5.79
N ALA A 46 10.93 -4.71 -5.44
CA ALA A 46 10.04 -5.76 -5.90
C ALA A 46 8.59 -5.53 -5.43
N ALA A 47 8.40 -5.17 -4.16
CA ALA A 47 7.09 -4.86 -3.60
C ALA A 47 6.44 -3.64 -4.25
N THR A 48 7.24 -2.60 -4.53
CA THR A 48 6.85 -1.41 -5.29
C THR A 48 6.32 -1.85 -6.65
N LEU A 49 7.12 -2.57 -7.45
CA LEU A 49 6.70 -3.04 -8.78
C LEU A 49 5.42 -3.89 -8.74
N ALA A 50 5.32 -4.82 -7.79
CA ALA A 50 4.14 -5.67 -7.62
C ALA A 50 2.87 -4.85 -7.32
N LEU A 51 2.95 -3.89 -6.39
CA LEU A 51 1.83 -3.00 -6.09
C LEU A 51 1.46 -2.15 -7.32
N GLY A 52 2.46 -1.63 -8.03
CA GLY A 52 2.27 -0.92 -9.30
C GLY A 52 1.44 -1.72 -10.29
N ALA A 53 1.82 -2.98 -10.53
CA ALA A 53 1.14 -3.88 -11.44
C ALA A 53 -0.31 -4.20 -11.02
N LEU A 54 -0.61 -4.16 -9.71
CA LEU A 54 -1.96 -4.37 -9.18
C LEU A 54 -2.86 -3.14 -9.29
N VAL A 55 -2.29 -1.92 -9.28
CA VAL A 55 -3.09 -0.68 -9.30
C VAL A 55 -3.18 -0.04 -10.68
N GLU A 56 -2.19 -0.24 -11.55
CA GLU A 56 -2.08 0.44 -12.83
C GLU A 56 -3.29 0.14 -13.73
N GLY A 57 -3.91 1.20 -14.27
CA GLY A 57 -5.06 1.11 -15.17
C GLY A 57 -6.36 0.61 -14.54
N ARG A 58 -6.43 0.37 -13.23
CA ARG A 58 -7.56 -0.29 -12.58
C ARG A 58 -8.39 0.64 -11.70
N ARG A 59 -9.68 0.32 -11.59
CA ARG A 59 -10.58 0.93 -10.62
C ARG A 59 -10.32 0.30 -9.25
N LEU A 60 -10.05 1.15 -8.26
CA LEU A 60 -9.81 0.73 -6.89
C LEU A 60 -11.04 1.01 -6.02
N THR A 61 -11.33 0.08 -5.13
CA THR A 61 -12.32 0.26 -4.07
C THR A 61 -11.60 0.41 -2.74
N LEU A 62 -11.83 1.54 -2.08
CA LEU A 62 -11.29 1.83 -0.76
C LEU A 62 -12.36 1.57 0.30
N THR A 63 -11.99 0.83 1.35
CA THR A 63 -12.85 0.57 2.52
C THR A 63 -12.07 0.82 3.81
N GLU A 64 -12.80 0.98 4.93
CA GLU A 64 -12.21 1.26 6.25
C GLU A 64 -11.22 2.45 6.25
N VAL A 65 -11.51 3.48 5.47
CA VAL A 65 -10.64 4.64 5.29
C VAL A 65 -10.50 5.41 6.61
N ARG A 66 -9.26 5.62 7.05
CA ARG A 66 -8.91 6.35 8.27
C ARG A 66 -7.85 7.39 7.94
N GLY A 67 -7.92 8.54 8.62
CA GLY A 67 -6.83 9.52 8.58
C GLY A 67 -5.58 8.95 9.25
N ASP A 68 -4.42 9.16 8.66
CA ASP A 68 -3.17 8.89 9.37
C ASP A 68 -2.91 9.96 10.45
N LYS A 69 -2.05 9.64 11.42
CA LYS A 69 -1.71 10.46 12.60
C LYS A 69 -1.36 11.93 12.28
N TYR A 70 -0.87 12.19 11.07
CA TYR A 70 -0.44 13.52 10.61
C TYR A 70 -1.26 14.07 9.44
N PHE A 71 -2.37 13.43 9.08
CA PHE A 71 -3.28 13.81 7.99
C PHE A 71 -2.64 14.02 6.60
N GLY A 72 -1.36 13.66 6.41
CA GLY A 72 -0.66 13.72 5.12
C GLY A 72 -0.91 12.51 4.20
N ARG A 73 -1.62 11.48 4.70
CA ARG A 73 -2.05 10.28 3.98
C ARG A 73 -3.27 9.66 4.66
N VAL A 74 -3.97 8.79 3.95
CA VAL A 74 -5.02 7.92 4.50
C VAL A 74 -4.52 6.48 4.60
N VAL A 75 -5.04 5.74 5.58
CA VAL A 75 -4.86 4.29 5.69
C VAL A 75 -6.19 3.65 5.30
N ALA A 76 -6.16 2.72 4.35
CA ALA A 76 -7.37 2.06 3.86
C ALA A 76 -7.09 0.62 3.46
N ARG A 77 -8.13 -0.23 3.52
CA ARG A 77 -8.15 -1.46 2.73
C ARG A 77 -8.45 -1.11 1.29
N VAL A 78 -7.68 -1.66 0.37
CA VAL A 78 -7.81 -1.39 -1.06
C VAL A 78 -8.02 -2.70 -1.77
N ALA A 79 -9.03 -2.75 -2.62
CA ALA A 79 -9.32 -3.90 -3.44
C ALA A 79 -9.48 -3.53 -4.91
N THR A 80 -9.22 -4.51 -5.78
CA THR A 80 -9.58 -4.47 -7.21
C THR A 80 -10.61 -5.55 -7.50
N ALA A 81 -11.35 -5.40 -8.61
CA ALA A 81 -12.26 -6.45 -9.06
C ALA A 81 -11.53 -7.76 -9.41
N ASP A 82 -10.29 -7.68 -9.89
CA ASP A 82 -9.54 -8.83 -10.39
C ASP A 82 -8.75 -9.56 -9.29
N ALA A 83 -8.10 -8.81 -8.38
CA ALA A 83 -7.16 -9.36 -7.40
C ALA A 83 -7.72 -9.43 -5.97
N GLY A 84 -8.91 -8.88 -5.72
CA GLY A 84 -9.43 -8.75 -4.36
C GLY A 84 -8.60 -7.78 -3.53
N ASP A 85 -8.39 -8.08 -2.24
CA ASP A 85 -7.62 -7.23 -1.32
C ASP A 85 -6.13 -7.18 -1.69
N LEU A 86 -5.61 -5.97 -1.89
CA LEU A 86 -4.24 -5.76 -2.35
C LEU A 86 -3.19 -6.11 -1.29
N ALA A 87 -3.51 -5.96 0.00
CA ALA A 87 -2.59 -6.36 1.06
C ALA A 87 -2.41 -7.89 1.05
N ASP A 88 -3.51 -8.63 0.89
CA ASP A 88 -3.46 -10.09 0.75
C ASP A 88 -2.70 -10.54 -0.50
N ALA A 89 -2.92 -9.87 -1.64
CA ALA A 89 -2.20 -10.14 -2.88
C ALA A 89 -0.68 -9.91 -2.74
N LEU A 90 -0.25 -8.83 -2.08
CA LEU A 90 1.17 -8.56 -1.83
C LEU A 90 1.80 -9.59 -0.89
N VAL A 91 1.10 -9.99 0.17
CA VAL A 91 1.59 -11.02 1.09
C VAL A 91 1.71 -12.37 0.37
N ALA A 92 0.71 -12.75 -0.43
CA ALA A 92 0.73 -13.99 -1.21
C ALA A 92 1.88 -14.01 -2.24
N GLY A 93 2.22 -12.85 -2.81
CA GLY A 93 3.37 -12.68 -3.71
C GLY A 93 4.74 -12.60 -3.01
N GLY A 94 4.79 -12.67 -1.67
CA GLY A 94 6.04 -12.54 -0.91
C GLY A 94 6.59 -11.11 -0.82
N HIS A 95 5.76 -10.11 -1.13
CA HIS A 95 6.13 -8.69 -1.17
C HIS A 95 5.81 -7.93 0.13
N GLY A 96 5.28 -8.62 1.14
CA GLY A 96 4.91 -8.02 2.41
C GLY A 96 4.59 -9.06 3.47
N ARG A 97 4.44 -8.62 4.72
CA ARG A 97 3.99 -9.43 5.85
C ARG A 97 2.66 -8.90 6.37
N ARG A 98 1.80 -9.78 6.87
CA ARG A 98 0.56 -9.36 7.55
C ARG A 98 0.94 -8.55 8.79
N TYR A 99 0.33 -7.39 8.96
CA TYR A 99 0.65 -6.50 10.08
C TYR A 99 -0.61 -5.95 10.74
N SER A 100 -0.81 -6.30 12.01
CA SER A 100 -1.96 -5.87 12.82
C SER A 100 -1.60 -4.78 13.85
N GLY A 101 -0.42 -4.19 13.75
CA GLY A 101 0.10 -3.21 14.72
C GLY A 101 1.19 -3.79 15.63
N GLY A 102 1.88 -2.92 16.36
CA GLY A 102 2.97 -3.28 17.27
C GLY A 102 4.36 -2.93 16.75
N ARG A 103 5.38 -3.69 17.17
CA ARG A 103 6.76 -3.54 16.67
C ARG A 103 6.90 -4.36 15.40
N ARG A 104 7.43 -3.73 14.35
CA ARG A 104 7.77 -4.40 13.10
C ARG A 104 9.08 -5.16 13.26
N ASP A 105 9.11 -6.37 12.73
CA ASP A 105 10.36 -7.10 12.57
C ASP A 105 11.20 -6.45 11.47
N GLY A 106 12.52 -6.59 11.60
CA GLY A 106 13.42 -6.20 10.53
C GLY A 106 13.19 -7.06 9.28
N TRP A 107 13.48 -6.47 8.13
CA TRP A 107 13.63 -7.18 6.86
C TRP A 107 15.07 -7.70 6.67
N CYS A 108 15.90 -7.61 7.73
CA CYS A 108 17.30 -8.02 7.80
C CYS A 108 17.62 -8.72 9.12
#